data_AF-A0A2X2KRM2-F1
#
_entry.id   AF-A0A2X2KRM2-F1
#
_cell.length_a   1.000
_cell.length_b   1.000
_cell.length_c   1.000
_cell.angle_alpha   90.00
_cell.angle_beta   90.00
_cell.angle_gamma   90.00
#
_symmetry.space_group_name_H-M   'P 1'
#
loop_
_entity.id
_entity.type
_entity.pdbx_description
1 polymer ?
#
loop_
_entity_poly.entity_id
_entity_poly.type
_entity_poly.pdbx_seq_one_letter_code
_entity_poly.pdbx_strand_id
1 'polypeptide(L)'
;MRNYPELQVHFELFDRQIDLVQDNIDLDIRINDEIPDYYIAHLLTKNKRILCAAPEYLQKYPQPQSLQELSRHDCLVTKERDMTHGIWELGNGQEKKSVKVSGHLSSNSGEIVLQWALEGKGIMLRSEWDVLPFLESGKLVQVLPEYAQSANIWAVYREPLYRSMKLRVCVEFLAAWCQQRLGKPDEGYQVM
;
A
#
# COMPACT_ATOMS: atom_id res chain seq x y z
N MET A 1 -10.37 -1.95 -22.64
CA MET A 1 -11.19 -1.51 -23.80
C MET A 1 -10.59 -1.92 -25.15
N ARG A 2 -9.31 -1.66 -25.47
CA ARG A 2 -8.74 -2.06 -26.79
C ARG A 2 -8.84 -3.57 -27.12
N ASN A 3 -8.68 -4.44 -26.12
CA ASN A 3 -8.80 -5.90 -26.30
C ASN A 3 -10.21 -6.45 -26.01
N TYR A 4 -11.06 -5.66 -25.35
CA TYR A 4 -12.43 -6.01 -24.95
C TYR A 4 -13.30 -4.74 -25.06
N PRO A 5 -13.76 -4.38 -26.26
CA PRO A 5 -14.43 -3.09 -26.50
C PRO A 5 -15.83 -3.01 -25.90
N GLU A 6 -16.50 -4.14 -25.71
CA GLU A 6 -17.83 -4.22 -25.08
C GLU A 6 -17.78 -4.19 -23.54
N LEU A 7 -16.58 -4.31 -22.95
CA LEU A 7 -16.42 -4.27 -21.50
C LEU A 7 -16.55 -2.82 -21.00
N GLN A 8 -17.63 -2.56 -20.27
CA GLN A 8 -17.82 -1.32 -19.54
C GLN A 8 -17.22 -1.46 -18.14
N VAL A 9 -16.41 -0.48 -17.74
CA VAL A 9 -15.78 -0.42 -16.42
C VAL A 9 -16.25 0.85 -15.72
N HIS A 10 -16.88 0.70 -14.57
CA HIS A 10 -17.12 1.79 -13.63
C HIS A 10 -16.02 1.73 -12.57
N PHE A 11 -15.36 2.86 -12.32
CA PHE A 11 -14.21 2.93 -11.43
C PHE A 11 -14.46 3.98 -10.36
N GLU A 12 -14.41 3.53 -9.10
CA GLU A 12 -14.63 4.36 -7.92
C GLU A 12 -13.42 4.24 -6.98
N LEU A 13 -13.08 5.36 -6.34
CA LEU A 13 -12.04 5.42 -5.33
C LEU A 13 -12.68 5.62 -3.97
N PHE A 14 -12.29 4.79 -3.01
CA PHE A 14 -12.81 4.83 -1.65
C PHE A 14 -11.66 4.94 -0.66
N ASP A 15 -11.77 5.86 0.29
CA ASP A 15 -10.86 6.04 1.43
C ASP A 15 -11.42 5.42 2.72
N ARG A 16 -12.57 4.75 2.63
CA ARG A 16 -13.28 4.04 3.70
C ARG A 16 -13.36 2.55 3.40
N GLN A 17 -13.63 1.76 4.43
CA GLN A 17 -13.96 0.35 4.26
C GLN A 17 -15.24 0.21 3.41
N ILE A 18 -15.23 -0.74 2.48
CA ILE A 18 -16.37 -1.07 1.64
C ILE A 18 -16.81 -2.51 1.89
N ASP A 19 -18.10 -2.74 1.70
CA ASP A 19 -18.69 -4.06 1.60
C ASP A 19 -19.08 -4.27 0.12
N LEU A 20 -18.50 -5.28 -0.53
CA LEU A 20 -18.70 -5.48 -1.97
C LEU A 20 -20.16 -5.73 -2.35
N VAL A 21 -20.99 -6.22 -1.41
CA VAL A 21 -22.42 -6.41 -1.61
C VAL A 21 -23.15 -5.07 -1.48
N GLN A 22 -22.97 -4.38 -0.35
CA GLN A 22 -23.73 -3.16 -0.05
C GLN A 22 -23.33 -1.99 -0.97
N ASP A 23 -22.05 -1.90 -1.31
CA ASP A 23 -21.51 -0.87 -2.19
C ASP A 23 -21.64 -1.24 -3.69
N ASN A 24 -22.23 -2.42 -4.01
CA ASN A 24 -22.43 -2.91 -5.38
C ASN A 24 -21.13 -2.93 -6.21
N ILE A 25 -20.05 -3.43 -5.62
CA ILE A 25 -18.72 -3.52 -6.23
C ILE A 25 -18.45 -4.96 -6.67
N ASP A 26 -18.16 -5.14 -7.96
CA ASP A 26 -17.82 -6.45 -8.53
C ASP A 26 -16.37 -6.86 -8.25
N LEU A 27 -15.46 -5.88 -8.18
CA LEU A 27 -14.00 -6.07 -8.01
C LEU A 27 -13.40 -4.94 -7.19
N ASP A 28 -12.74 -5.27 -6.09
CA ASP A 28 -11.95 -4.34 -5.27
C ASP A 28 -10.45 -4.56 -5.54
N ILE A 29 -9.72 -3.46 -5.75
CA ILE A 29 -8.26 -3.48 -5.87
C ILE A 29 -7.70 -3.04 -4.53
N ARG A 30 -7.23 -4.00 -3.74
CA ARG A 30 -6.83 -3.77 -2.35
C ARG A 30 -5.31 -3.75 -2.20
N ILE A 31 -4.79 -2.80 -1.42
CA ILE A 31 -3.37 -2.66 -1.11
C ILE A 31 -3.15 -2.91 0.39
N ASN A 32 -3.43 -4.13 0.83
CA ASN A 32 -3.19 -4.65 2.18
C ASN A 32 -3.43 -6.16 2.16
N ASP A 33 -2.82 -6.89 3.09
CA ASP A 33 -2.96 -8.35 3.19
C ASP A 33 -4.14 -8.79 4.09
N GLU A 34 -4.76 -7.84 4.79
CA GLU A 34 -5.95 -8.11 5.60
C GLU A 34 -7.20 -8.20 4.71
N ILE A 35 -7.54 -9.42 4.30
CA ILE A 35 -8.70 -9.72 3.46
C ILE A 35 -9.59 -10.73 4.18
N PRO A 36 -10.89 -10.45 4.37
CA PRO A 36 -11.80 -11.42 4.96
C PRO A 36 -11.91 -12.72 4.15
N ASP A 37 -11.87 -13.86 4.84
CA ASP A 37 -11.85 -15.21 4.24
C ASP A 37 -13.07 -15.55 3.36
N TYR A 38 -14.17 -14.80 3.49
CA TYR A 38 -15.38 -14.99 2.67
C TYR A 38 -15.30 -14.30 1.29
N TYR A 39 -14.19 -13.62 0.99
CA TYR A 39 -13.89 -13.12 -0.35
C TYR A 39 -12.86 -14.00 -1.04
N ILE A 40 -12.92 -14.02 -2.38
CA ILE A 40 -11.84 -14.56 -3.20
C ILE A 40 -10.81 -13.45 -3.40
N ALA A 41 -9.54 -13.77 -3.12
CA ALA A 41 -8.42 -12.87 -3.29
C ALA A 41 -7.41 -13.43 -4.29
N HIS A 42 -7.17 -12.69 -5.38
CA HIS A 42 -6.16 -13.01 -6.37
C HIS A 42 -4.98 -12.04 -6.27
N LEU A 43 -3.80 -12.55 -5.94
CA LEU A 43 -2.58 -11.73 -5.85
C LEU A 43 -2.23 -11.17 -7.24
N LEU A 44 -2.20 -9.85 -7.37
CA LEU A 44 -1.78 -9.20 -8.62
C LEU A 44 -0.27 -8.99 -8.63
N THR A 45 0.29 -8.47 -7.54
CA THR A 45 1.73 -8.31 -7.35
C THR A 45 2.09 -8.13 -5.88
N LYS A 46 3.35 -8.43 -5.53
CA LYS A 46 3.88 -8.16 -4.21
C LYS A 46 4.20 -6.68 -4.05
N ASN A 47 4.00 -6.15 -2.86
CA ASN A 47 4.35 -4.78 -2.52
C ASN A 47 4.60 -4.66 -1.01
N LYS A 48 5.40 -3.67 -0.64
CA LYS A 48 5.69 -3.33 0.75
C LYS A 48 5.71 -1.81 0.91
N ARG A 49 5.32 -1.32 2.08
CA ARG A 49 5.57 0.05 2.51
C ARG A 49 6.90 0.12 3.25
N ILE A 50 7.67 1.16 2.96
CA ILE A 50 8.95 1.46 3.59
C ILE A 50 8.91 2.83 4.25
N LEU A 51 9.78 3.02 5.24
CA LEU A 51 9.92 4.28 5.94
C LEU A 51 10.87 5.21 5.18
N CYS A 52 10.45 6.43 4.90
CA CYS A 52 11.27 7.40 4.17
C CYS A 52 11.12 8.81 4.74
N ALA A 53 12.16 9.62 4.58
CA ALA A 53 12.15 11.05 4.88
C ALA A 53 13.02 11.81 3.87
N ALA A 54 12.79 13.11 3.71
CA ALA A 54 13.71 13.95 2.94
C ALA A 54 15.04 14.15 3.70
N PRO A 55 16.18 14.24 3.00
CA PRO A 55 17.47 14.54 3.63
C PRO A 55 17.44 15.81 4.50
N GLU A 56 16.70 16.84 4.09
CA GLU A 56 16.56 18.11 4.82
C GLU A 56 15.90 17.94 6.20
N TYR A 57 14.97 17.00 6.34
CA TYR A 57 14.39 16.65 7.63
C TYR A 57 15.45 16.01 8.52
N LEU A 58 16.25 15.10 7.96
CA LEU A 58 17.27 14.34 8.70
C LEU A 58 18.50 15.16 9.11
N GLN A 59 18.73 16.30 8.46
CA GLN A 59 19.72 17.30 8.90
C GLN A 59 19.32 17.97 10.22
N LYS A 60 18.02 18.11 10.47
CA LYS A 60 17.47 18.71 11.69
C LYS A 60 17.21 17.68 12.79
N TYR A 61 16.77 16.48 12.38
CA TYR A 61 16.43 15.37 13.26
C TYR A 61 17.24 14.14 12.87
N PRO A 62 18.24 13.72 13.67
CA PRO A 62 19.09 12.57 13.35
C PRO A 62 18.27 11.32 13.01
N GLN A 63 18.73 10.54 12.02
CA GLN A 63 18.03 9.35 11.55
C GLN A 63 17.78 8.35 12.70
N PRO A 64 16.55 7.84 12.86
CA PRO A 64 16.25 6.87 13.90
C PRO A 64 17.03 5.57 13.67
N GLN A 65 17.59 5.03 14.75
CA GLN A 65 18.35 3.77 14.76
C GLN A 65 17.51 2.59 15.30
N SER A 66 16.30 2.86 15.78
CA SER A 66 15.35 1.85 16.23
C SER A 66 13.90 2.30 16.02
N LEU A 67 12.97 1.35 16.02
CA LEU A 67 11.53 1.65 15.92
C LEU A 67 11.03 2.54 17.07
N GLN A 68 11.62 2.44 18.26
CA GLN A 68 11.24 3.23 19.43
C GLN A 68 11.54 4.72 19.23
N GLU A 69 12.60 5.04 18.49
CA GLU A 69 13.00 6.42 18.22
C GLU A 69 12.03 7.15 17.29
N LEU A 70 11.17 6.45 16.55
CA LEU A 70 10.09 7.07 15.77
C LEU A 70 9.16 7.95 16.62
N SER A 71 9.03 7.66 17.92
CA SER A 71 8.28 8.51 18.86
C SER A 71 8.85 9.92 19.05
N ARG A 72 10.11 10.15 18.63
CA ARG A 72 10.80 11.45 18.69
C ARG A 72 10.77 12.20 17.36
N HIS A 73 10.13 11.63 16.34
CA HIS A 73 10.01 12.21 15.02
C HIS A 73 8.56 12.60 14.72
N ASP A 74 8.41 13.56 13.81
CA ASP A 74 7.13 13.82 13.16
C ASP A 74 6.84 12.69 12.18
N CYS A 75 5.91 11.81 12.55
CA CYS A 75 5.43 10.76 11.68
C CYS A 75 4.22 11.25 10.89
N LEU A 76 4.33 11.28 9.56
CA LEU A 76 3.30 11.71 8.64
C LEU A 76 2.35 10.54 8.38
N VAL A 77 1.17 10.56 9.02
CA VAL A 77 0.27 9.41 9.02
C VAL A 77 -0.72 9.48 7.86
N THR A 78 -0.67 8.49 6.96
CA THR A 78 -1.73 8.24 6.00
C THR A 78 -2.87 7.48 6.69
N LYS A 79 -4.07 8.06 6.70
CA LYS A 79 -5.29 7.38 7.15
C LYS A 79 -5.79 6.48 6.03
N GLU A 80 -5.29 5.25 5.99
CA GLU A 80 -5.71 4.25 5.02
C GLU A 80 -6.93 3.45 5.52
N ARG A 81 -7.69 2.91 4.57
CA ARG A 81 -8.95 2.16 4.76
C ARG A 81 -8.89 1.16 5.91
N ASP A 82 -7.85 0.32 5.92
CA ASP A 82 -7.73 -0.87 6.76
C ASP A 82 -6.62 -0.71 7.81
N MET A 83 -6.24 0.54 8.16
CA MET A 83 -5.16 0.79 9.11
C MET A 83 -5.65 1.53 10.35
N THR A 84 -5.19 1.06 11.51
CA THR A 84 -5.41 1.78 12.76
C THR A 84 -4.61 3.08 12.74
N HIS A 85 -5.31 4.20 12.87
CA HIS A 85 -4.68 5.52 12.84
C HIS A 85 -3.59 5.65 13.93
N GLY A 86 -2.39 6.10 13.53
CA GLY A 86 -1.26 6.28 14.45
C GLY A 86 -0.57 4.99 14.88
N ILE A 87 -0.87 3.85 14.25
CA ILE A 87 -0.14 2.59 14.44
C ILE A 87 0.44 2.14 13.11
N TRP A 88 1.75 1.93 13.07
CA TRP A 88 2.45 1.30 11.96
C TRP A 88 2.82 -0.12 12.32
N GLU A 89 2.53 -1.06 11.42
CA GLU A 89 2.96 -2.44 11.57
C GLU A 89 4.21 -2.67 10.75
N LEU A 90 5.33 -2.92 11.42
CA LEU A 90 6.64 -2.99 10.79
C LEU A 90 7.30 -4.32 11.13
N GLY A 91 7.81 -5.01 10.12
CA GLY A 91 8.51 -6.28 10.29
C GLY A 91 9.83 -6.33 9.54
N ASN A 92 10.72 -7.18 10.02
CA ASN A 92 12.07 -7.39 9.49
C ASN A 92 12.31 -8.83 9.00
N GLY A 93 11.23 -9.57 8.73
CA GLY A 93 11.27 -10.99 8.34
C GLY A 93 11.40 -11.97 9.51
N GLN A 94 11.82 -11.53 10.69
CA GLN A 94 11.89 -12.36 11.90
C GLN A 94 10.72 -12.08 12.85
N GLU A 95 10.36 -10.80 12.97
CA GLU A 95 9.30 -10.34 13.86
C GLU A 95 8.46 -9.24 13.18
N LYS A 96 7.19 -9.14 13.59
CA LYS A 96 6.29 -8.04 13.25
C LYS A 96 6.00 -7.25 14.53
N LYS A 97 6.13 -5.93 14.48
CA LYS A 97 5.94 -5.02 15.61
C LYS A 97 4.91 -3.95 15.27
N SER A 98 3.99 -3.73 16.19
CA SER A 98 3.08 -2.58 16.15
C SER A 98 3.74 -1.40 16.84
N VAL A 99 4.00 -0.33 16.09
CA VAL A 99 4.68 0.88 16.54
C VAL A 99 3.68 2.01 16.60
N LYS A 100 3.45 2.54 17.80
CA LYS A 100 2.67 3.75 17.97
C LYS A 100 3.50 4.95 17.51
N VAL A 101 2.95 5.69 16.56
CA VAL A 101 3.58 6.89 16.01
C VAL A 101 2.71 8.11 16.25
N SER A 102 3.34 9.27 16.22
CA SER A 102 2.69 10.57 16.38
C SER A 102 3.33 11.59 15.47
N GLY A 103 2.57 12.61 15.10
CA GLY A 103 3.05 13.72 14.31
C GLY A 103 1.95 14.76 14.17
N HIS A 104 2.32 15.95 13.72
CA HIS A 104 1.37 17.05 13.58
C HIS A 104 0.48 16.95 12.33
N LEU A 105 0.85 16.10 11.37
CA LEU A 105 0.19 16.02 10.07
C LEU A 105 -0.32 14.61 9.78
N SER A 106 -1.57 14.54 9.32
CA SER A 106 -2.18 13.32 8.81
C SER A 106 -3.14 13.64 7.66
N SER A 107 -3.32 12.69 6.74
CA SER A 107 -4.22 12.83 5.60
C SER A 107 -4.72 11.46 5.17
N ASN A 108 -5.91 11.38 4.57
CA ASN A 108 -6.39 10.18 3.87
C ASN A 108 -5.81 10.06 2.45
N SER A 109 -5.07 11.08 1.97
CA SER A 109 -4.37 11.05 0.68
C SER A 109 -2.88 10.79 0.88
N GLY A 110 -2.42 9.67 0.33
CA GLY A 110 -0.99 9.34 0.30
C GLY A 110 -0.15 10.30 -0.54
N GLU A 111 -0.73 10.93 -1.56
CA GLU A 111 -0.04 11.94 -2.38
C GLU A 111 0.26 13.20 -1.55
N ILE A 112 -0.69 13.64 -0.71
CA ILE A 112 -0.49 14.76 0.21
C ILE A 112 0.62 14.43 1.22
N VAL A 113 0.59 13.22 1.80
CA VAL A 113 1.63 12.76 2.75
C VAL A 113 3.01 12.71 2.10
N LEU A 114 3.09 12.23 0.85
CA LEU A 114 4.33 12.21 0.06
C LEU A 114 4.88 13.62 -0.16
N GLN A 115 4.03 14.60 -0.53
CA GLN A 115 4.48 15.99 -0.69
C GLN A 115 5.02 16.57 0.62
N TRP A 116 4.36 16.32 1.75
CA TRP A 116 4.88 16.74 3.05
C TRP A 116 6.22 16.11 3.40
N ALA A 117 6.43 14.83 3.06
CA ALA A 117 7.70 14.16 3.26
C ALA A 117 8.81 14.79 2.40
N LEU A 118 8.51 15.08 1.13
CA LEU A 118 9.42 15.76 0.20
C LEU A 118 9.77 17.19 0.64
N GLU A 119 8.82 17.89 1.28
CA GLU A 119 9.04 19.20 1.91
C GLU A 119 9.77 19.11 3.27
N GLY A 120 10.25 17.92 3.66
CA GLY A 120 11.02 17.72 4.88
C GLY A 120 10.21 17.91 6.17
N LYS A 121 8.92 17.57 6.16
CA LYS A 121 8.04 17.72 7.33
C LYS A 121 8.04 16.52 8.28
N GLY A 122 8.66 15.40 7.92
CA GLY A 122 8.65 14.21 8.76
C GLY A 122 9.06 12.91 8.07
N ILE A 123 8.88 11.82 8.80
CA ILE A 123 9.02 10.44 8.33
C ILE A 123 7.64 9.95 7.88
N MET A 124 7.56 9.33 6.71
CA MET A 124 6.34 8.67 6.24
C MET A 124 6.56 7.16 6.09
N LEU A 125 5.45 6.41 6.11
CA LEU A 125 5.39 5.02 5.68
C LEU A 125 4.61 4.95 4.36
N ARG A 126 5.26 4.53 3.27
CA ARG A 126 4.65 4.58 1.93
C ARG A 126 5.08 3.41 1.05
N SER A 127 4.22 3.01 0.11
CA SER A 127 4.51 1.92 -0.83
C SER A 127 5.80 2.20 -1.59
N GLU A 128 6.69 1.20 -1.66
CA GLU A 128 8.02 1.32 -2.26
C GLU A 128 7.95 1.83 -3.70
N TRP A 129 7.00 1.31 -4.50
CA TRP A 129 6.82 1.74 -5.90
C TRP A 129 6.47 3.23 -6.05
N ASP A 130 5.83 3.84 -5.06
CA ASP A 130 5.40 5.25 -5.10
C ASP A 130 6.56 6.20 -4.76
N VAL A 131 7.50 5.72 -3.92
CA VAL A 131 8.64 6.51 -3.44
C VAL A 131 9.92 6.25 -4.23
N LEU A 132 9.99 5.17 -5.00
CA LEU A 132 11.19 4.73 -5.70
C LEU A 132 11.84 5.85 -6.56
N PRO A 133 11.12 6.63 -7.39
CA PRO A 133 11.76 7.70 -8.17
C PRO A 133 12.40 8.80 -7.30
N PHE A 134 11.88 9.02 -6.09
CA PHE A 134 12.40 10.00 -5.15
C PHE A 134 13.59 9.47 -4.35
N LEU A 135 13.63 8.16 -4.10
CA LEU A 135 14.82 7.50 -3.57
C LEU A 135 15.97 7.53 -4.59
N GLU A 136 15.70 7.20 -5.86
CA GLU A 136 16.68 7.20 -6.94
C GLU A 136 17.25 8.60 -7.20
N SER A 137 16.42 9.64 -7.11
CA SER A 137 16.85 11.04 -7.25
C SER A 137 17.46 11.65 -5.98
N GLY A 138 17.48 10.91 -4.86
CA GLY A 138 18.00 11.39 -3.57
C GLY A 138 17.11 12.44 -2.88
N LYS A 139 15.89 12.67 -3.36
CA LYS A 139 14.90 13.56 -2.72
C LYS A 139 14.31 12.95 -1.45
N LEU A 140 14.29 11.63 -1.37
CA LEU A 140 13.99 10.87 -0.17
C LEU A 140 15.15 9.93 0.12
N VAL A 141 15.28 9.55 1.39
CA VAL A 141 16.12 8.44 1.82
C VAL A 141 15.29 7.48 2.65
N GLN A 142 15.57 6.19 2.50
CA GLN A 142 14.96 5.17 3.35
C GLN A 142 15.58 5.24 4.75
N VAL A 143 14.73 5.19 5.78
CA VAL A 143 15.14 5.08 7.18
C VAL A 143 14.74 3.72 7.71
N LEU A 144 15.49 3.18 8.68
CA LEU A 144 15.23 1.84 9.24
C LEU A 144 15.03 0.77 8.15
N PRO A 145 15.98 0.61 7.21
CA PRO A 145 15.80 -0.20 5.99
C PRO A 145 15.54 -1.68 6.23
N GLU A 146 15.85 -2.17 7.43
CA GLU A 146 15.56 -3.52 7.89
C GLU A 146 14.07 -3.76 8.17
N TYR A 147 13.26 -2.69 8.28
CA TYR A 147 11.83 -2.77 8.54
C TYR A 147 10.99 -2.36 7.33
N ALA A 148 9.91 -3.11 7.08
CA ALA A 148 8.89 -2.79 6.10
C ALA A 148 7.52 -3.27 6.58
N GLN A 149 6.45 -2.76 5.95
CA GLN A 149 5.09 -3.28 6.12
C GLN A 149 4.68 -4.00 4.84
N SER A 150 4.21 -5.25 4.93
CA SER A 150 3.64 -5.93 3.77
C SER A 150 2.37 -5.22 3.32
N ALA A 151 2.20 -5.05 2.01
CA ALA A 151 1.13 -4.26 1.42
C ALA A 151 0.83 -4.74 -0.01
N ASN A 152 0.70 -6.06 -0.18
CA ASN A 152 0.52 -6.63 -1.52
C ASN A 152 -0.76 -6.10 -2.19
N ILE A 153 -0.78 -6.19 -3.51
CA ILE A 153 -1.90 -5.70 -4.33
C ILE A 153 -2.74 -6.88 -4.75
N TRP A 154 -4.01 -6.84 -4.37
CA TRP A 154 -4.98 -7.92 -4.53
C TRP A 154 -6.16 -7.50 -5.40
N ALA A 155 -6.61 -8.41 -6.26
CA ALA A 155 -7.95 -8.37 -6.85
C ALA A 155 -8.89 -9.17 -5.93
N VAL A 156 -9.83 -8.49 -5.28
CA VAL A 156 -10.75 -9.07 -4.30
C VAL A 156 -12.18 -9.02 -4.82
N TYR A 157 -12.88 -10.15 -4.79
CA TYR A 157 -14.26 -10.24 -5.27
C TYR A 157 -15.04 -11.36 -4.57
N ARG A 158 -16.36 -11.38 -4.78
CA ARG A 158 -17.26 -12.36 -4.14
C ARG A 158 -17.25 -13.69 -4.90
N GLU A 159 -17.36 -14.80 -4.18
CA GLU A 159 -17.34 -16.15 -4.76
C GLU A 159 -18.33 -16.41 -5.91
N PRO A 160 -19.60 -15.94 -5.86
CA PRO A 160 -20.53 -16.11 -6.99
C PRO A 160 -20.02 -15.49 -8.30
N LEU A 161 -19.18 -14.45 -8.21
CA LEU A 161 -18.64 -13.76 -9.37
C LEU A 161 -17.43 -14.46 -9.99
N TYR A 162 -16.86 -15.50 -9.34
CA TYR A 162 -15.74 -16.29 -9.88
C TYR A 162 -16.02 -16.86 -11.28
N ARG A 163 -17.29 -17.16 -11.58
CA ARG A 163 -17.72 -17.69 -12.90
C ARG A 163 -17.96 -16.60 -13.95
N SER A 164 -17.84 -15.32 -13.60
CA SER A 164 -18.04 -14.20 -14.52
C SER A 164 -16.85 -14.07 -15.48
N MET A 165 -17.09 -14.33 -16.77
CA MET A 165 -16.07 -14.12 -17.79
C MET A 165 -15.57 -12.67 -17.85
N LYS A 166 -16.46 -11.69 -17.62
CA LYS A 166 -16.10 -10.26 -17.60
C LYS A 166 -15.10 -9.95 -16.47
N LEU A 167 -15.35 -10.51 -15.29
CA LEU A 167 -14.47 -10.34 -14.15
C LEU A 167 -13.13 -11.04 -14.38
N ARG A 168 -13.18 -12.28 -14.87
CA ARG A 168 -11.97 -13.08 -15.14
C ARG A 168 -11.02 -12.37 -16.10
N VAL A 169 -11.52 -11.88 -17.24
CA VAL A 169 -10.66 -11.15 -18.20
C VAL A 169 -10.14 -9.83 -17.64
N CYS A 170 -10.88 -9.19 -16.73
CA CYS A 170 -10.42 -7.97 -16.05
C CYS A 170 -9.26 -8.28 -15.09
N VAL A 171 -9.41 -9.31 -14.24
CA VAL A 171 -8.37 -9.74 -13.29
C VAL A 171 -7.13 -10.24 -14.02
N GLU A 172 -7.28 -11.05 -15.08
CA GLU A 172 -6.16 -11.51 -15.93
C GLU A 172 -5.40 -10.32 -16.54
N PHE A 173 -6.13 -9.31 -17.05
CA PHE A 173 -5.51 -8.09 -17.59
C PHE A 173 -4.75 -7.31 -16.53
N LEU A 174 -5.35 -7.10 -15.35
CA LEU A 174 -4.72 -6.38 -14.24
C LEU A 174 -3.47 -7.11 -13.73
N ALA A 175 -3.53 -8.44 -13.62
CA ALA A 175 -2.40 -9.25 -13.21
C ALA A 175 -1.23 -9.09 -14.20
N ALA A 176 -1.50 -9.22 -15.50
CA ALA A 176 -0.48 -9.02 -16.53
C ALA A 176 0.10 -7.59 -16.52
N TRP A 177 -0.75 -6.58 -16.33
CA TRP A 177 -0.32 -5.18 -16.26
C TRP A 177 0.54 -4.90 -15.02
N CYS A 178 0.14 -5.40 -13.85
CA CYS A 178 0.90 -5.28 -12.60
C CYS A 178 2.25 -5.98 -12.75
N GLN A 179 2.29 -7.18 -13.32
CA GLN A 179 3.54 -7.90 -13.56
C GLN A 179 4.50 -7.11 -14.46
N GLN A 180 3.99 -6.47 -15.51
CA GLN A 180 4.81 -5.70 -16.44
C GLN A 180 5.38 -4.42 -15.81
N ARG A 181 4.64 -3.76 -14.91
CA ARG A 181 5.02 -2.45 -14.37
C ARG A 181 5.62 -2.48 -12.98
N LEU A 182 5.22 -3.44 -12.15
CA LEU A 182 5.56 -3.53 -10.73
C LEU A 182 6.35 -4.80 -10.40
N GLY A 183 6.49 -5.74 -11.35
CA GLY A 183 7.20 -7.01 -11.16
C GLY A 183 6.27 -8.19 -10.81
N LYS A 184 6.80 -9.41 -10.93
CA LYS A 184 6.06 -10.65 -10.68
C LYS A 184 5.92 -10.95 -9.18
N PRO A 185 4.80 -11.52 -8.72
CA PRO A 185 4.77 -12.20 -7.42
C PRO A 185 5.67 -13.44 -7.46
N ASP A 186 6.47 -13.71 -6.42
CA ASP A 186 7.25 -14.96 -6.34
C ASP A 186 6.33 -16.19 -6.33
N GLU A 187 6.78 -17.28 -6.93
CA GLU A 187 6.11 -18.58 -6.97
C GLU A 187 5.91 -19.11 -5.54
N GLY A 188 4.67 -19.18 -5.06
CA GLY A 188 4.35 -19.75 -3.75
C GLY A 188 3.08 -19.25 -3.09
N TYR A 189 2.47 -18.17 -3.61
CA TYR A 189 1.19 -17.70 -3.08
C TYR A 189 0.02 -18.37 -3.81
N GLN A 190 -0.44 -19.51 -3.27
CA GLN A 190 -1.81 -19.97 -3.49
C GLN A 190 -2.63 -19.51 -2.29
N VAL A 191 -3.60 -18.63 -2.55
CA VAL A 191 -4.70 -18.43 -1.58
C VAL A 191 -5.65 -19.60 -1.79
N MET A 192 -5.95 -20.31 -0.69
CA MET A 192 -6.91 -21.41 -0.66
C MET A 192 -8.30 -20.96 -1.10
#